data_AF-A0A0T7A151-F1
#
_entry.id   AF-A0A0T7A151-F1
#
_cell.length_a   1.000
_cell.length_b   1.000
_cell.length_c   1.000
_cell.angle_alpha   90.00
_cell.angle_beta   90.00
_cell.angle_gamma   90.00
#
_symmetry.space_group_name_H-M   'P 1'
#
loop_
_entity.id
_entity.type
_entity.pdbx_description
1 polymer ?
#
loop_
_entity_poly.entity_id
_entity_poly.type
_entity_poly.pdbx_seq_one_letter_code
_entity_poly.pdbx_strand_id
1 'polypeptide(L)'
;MNGATEYDEEIHFHCVSTSTDPEEVNNSRYFTKIEDAQIFAQAKLKQFAAVWLWERGDCGRPGYEDVWMNYWWSNLLAQDYGFGPPEGRGKGWVDWTEYKLPTDLKNSTQTYVPLYRAVKP
;
A
#
# COMPACT_ATOMS: atom_id res chain seq x y z
N MET A 1 7.44 15.53 9.35
CA MET A 1 6.83 14.37 8.68
C MET A 1 6.14 14.89 7.44
N ASN A 2 6.58 14.47 6.26
CA ASN A 2 6.24 15.10 4.97
C ASN A 2 5.14 14.35 4.20
N GLY A 3 4.15 13.78 4.91
CA GLY A 3 3.04 13.07 4.27
C GLY A 3 1.91 14.01 3.84
N ALA A 4 1.52 13.97 2.57
CA ALA A 4 0.41 14.75 2.02
C ALA A 4 -0.93 14.05 2.23
N THR A 5 -2.01 14.82 2.40
CA THR A 5 -3.39 14.30 2.34
C THR A 5 -3.90 14.16 0.90
N GLU A 6 -3.41 15.00 0.01
CA GLU A 6 -3.74 14.98 -1.41
C GLU A 6 -2.73 14.12 -2.16
N TYR A 7 -3.25 13.29 -3.06
CA TYR A 7 -2.44 12.45 -3.93
C TYR A 7 -1.95 13.26 -5.13
N ASP A 8 -0.71 13.01 -5.53
CA ASP A 8 -0.07 13.56 -6.71
C ASP A 8 0.71 12.41 -7.34
N GLU A 9 0.25 11.98 -8.52
CA GLU A 9 0.79 10.83 -9.23
C GLU A 9 2.22 11.04 -9.76
N GLU A 10 2.73 12.26 -9.83
CA GLU A 10 4.09 12.50 -10.30
C GLU A 10 5.13 12.23 -9.21
N ILE A 11 4.76 12.45 -7.94
CA ILE A 11 5.72 12.44 -6.82
C ILE A 11 5.42 11.38 -5.77
N HIS A 12 4.16 10.95 -5.61
CA HIS A 12 3.79 10.01 -4.57
C HIS A 12 3.84 8.57 -5.09
N PHE A 13 4.79 7.82 -4.52
CA PHE A 13 4.99 6.40 -4.81
C PHE A 13 4.69 5.51 -3.61
N HIS A 14 4.43 6.09 -2.45
CA HIS A 14 4.12 5.39 -1.22
C HIS A 14 2.87 5.98 -0.56
N CYS A 15 2.07 5.12 0.06
CA CYS A 15 0.89 5.53 0.80
C CYS A 15 0.80 4.75 2.12
N VAL A 16 0.30 5.39 3.17
CA VAL A 16 -0.13 4.71 4.39
C VAL A 16 -1.62 4.93 4.56
N SER A 17 -2.38 3.84 4.59
CA SER A 17 -3.78 3.88 4.96
C SER A 17 -3.97 3.43 6.40
N THR A 18 -4.92 4.04 7.09
CA THR A 18 -5.20 3.76 8.50
C THR A 18 -6.70 3.68 8.74
N SER A 19 -7.11 2.78 9.62
CA SER A 19 -8.50 2.68 10.06
C SER A 19 -8.66 2.19 11.49
N THR A 20 -9.71 2.69 12.15
CA THR A 20 -10.16 2.20 13.46
C THR A 20 -11.04 0.96 13.33
N ASP A 21 -11.56 0.71 12.13
CA ASP A 21 -12.26 -0.51 11.74
C ASP A 21 -11.44 -1.24 10.65
N PRO A 22 -10.94 -2.47 10.89
CA PRO A 22 -10.12 -3.18 9.90
C PRO A 22 -10.83 -3.55 8.60
N GLU A 23 -12.16 -3.51 8.55
CA GLU A 23 -12.94 -3.73 7.32
C GLU A 23 -13.06 -2.47 6.45
N GLU A 24 -12.70 -1.31 7.00
CA GLU A 24 -12.80 -0.01 6.33
C GLU A 24 -11.41 0.61 6.12
N VAL A 25 -11.26 1.39 5.06
CA VAL A 25 -10.08 2.25 4.85
C VAL A 25 -10.52 3.71 5.01
N ASN A 26 -10.08 4.35 6.10
CA ASN A 26 -10.64 5.64 6.50
C ASN A 26 -9.77 6.84 6.10
N ASN A 27 -8.45 6.72 6.19
CA ASN A 27 -7.55 7.83 5.87
C ASN A 27 -6.27 7.35 5.20
N SER A 28 -5.90 8.01 4.10
CA SER A 28 -4.65 7.78 3.38
C SER A 28 -3.71 8.98 3.50
N ARG A 29 -2.42 8.71 3.65
CA ARG A 29 -1.34 9.70 3.61
C ARG A 29 -0.32 9.29 2.57
N TYR A 30 0.06 10.21 1.70
CA TYR A 30 0.93 9.96 0.56
C TYR A 30 2.34 10.48 0.81
N PHE A 31 3.34 9.74 0.33
CA PHE A 31 4.76 9.99 0.60
C PHE A 31 5.59 9.79 -0.67
N THR A 32 6.64 10.59 -0.80
CA THR A 32 7.63 10.48 -1.87
C THR A 32 8.75 9.51 -1.52
N LYS A 33 9.00 9.29 -0.22
CA LYS A 33 10.05 8.39 0.32
C LYS A 33 9.45 7.26 1.13
N ILE A 34 10.01 6.06 0.95
CA ILE A 34 9.57 4.86 1.65
C ILE A 34 9.86 4.95 3.15
N GLU A 35 10.98 5.54 3.55
CA GLU A 35 11.40 5.62 4.96
C GLU A 35 10.41 6.48 5.76
N ASP A 36 9.94 7.59 5.18
CA ASP A 36 8.95 8.47 5.80
C ASP A 36 7.60 7.74 5.97
N ALA A 37 7.18 6.96 4.96
CA ALA A 37 5.98 6.16 5.02
C ALA A 37 6.07 5.07 6.10
N GLN A 38 7.21 4.38 6.20
CA GLN A 38 7.45 3.36 7.22
C GLN A 38 7.43 3.93 8.63
N ILE A 39 8.11 5.06 8.88
CA ILE A 39 8.11 5.75 10.17
C ILE A 39 6.68 6.14 10.54
N PHE A 40 5.92 6.68 9.58
CA PHE A 40 4.53 7.07 9.81
C PHE A 40 3.66 5.85 10.13
N ALA A 41 3.73 4.77 9.35
CA ALA A 41 2.99 3.54 9.60
C ALA A 41 3.23 2.98 11.01
N GLN A 42 4.49 2.92 11.44
CA GLN A 42 4.86 2.46 12.78
C GLN A 42 4.29 3.35 13.88
N ALA A 43 4.30 4.67 13.70
CA ALA A 43 3.70 5.61 14.64
C ALA A 43 2.17 5.44 14.77
N LYS A 44 1.51 4.91 13.74
CA LYS A 44 0.06 4.73 13.70
C LYS A 44 -0.44 3.43 14.32
N LEU A 45 0.43 2.44 14.54
CA LEU A 45 0.06 1.18 15.17
C LEU A 45 -0.50 1.30 16.59
N LYS A 46 -0.23 2.41 17.29
CA LYS A 46 -0.79 2.68 18.63
C LYS A 46 -2.17 3.34 18.59
N GLN A 47 -2.59 3.84 17.43
CA GLN A 47 -3.77 4.70 17.28
C GLN A 47 -4.87 4.04 16.44
N PHE A 48 -4.50 3.10 15.58
CA PHE A 48 -5.38 2.49 14.60
C PHE A 48 -5.34 0.97 14.73
N ALA A 49 -6.50 0.34 14.55
CA ALA A 49 -6.63 -1.11 14.53
C ALA A 49 -5.93 -1.68 13.29
N ALA A 50 -6.11 -1.00 12.16
CA ALA A 50 -5.58 -1.40 10.87
C ALA A 50 -4.67 -0.32 10.28
N VAL A 51 -3.50 -0.75 9.82
CA VAL A 51 -2.50 0.09 9.14
C VAL A 51 -1.99 -0.69 7.95
N TRP A 52 -2.04 -0.07 6.77
CA TRP A 52 -1.54 -0.61 5.52
C TRP A 52 -0.46 0.29 4.96
N LEU A 53 0.58 -0.32 4.39
CA LEU A 53 1.66 0.38 3.72
C LEU A 53 1.69 -0.08 2.27
N TRP A 54 1.45 0.90 1.40
CA TRP A 54 1.30 0.71 -0.03
C TRP A 54 2.51 1.30 -0.77
N GLU A 55 2.83 0.71 -1.91
CA GLU A 55 3.67 1.36 -2.91
C GLU A 55 3.11 1.17 -4.31
N ARG A 56 3.44 2.08 -5.23
CA ARG A 56 3.07 1.93 -6.63
C ARG A 56 3.96 0.92 -7.32
N GLY A 57 3.35 0.02 -8.08
CA GLY A 57 4.03 -1.08 -8.73
C GLY A 57 3.41 -1.48 -10.06
N ASP A 58 4.24 -2.07 -10.91
CA ASP A 58 3.85 -2.78 -12.12
C ASP A 58 3.75 -4.28 -11.81
N CYS A 59 2.56 -4.85 -11.97
CA CYS A 59 2.33 -6.29 -11.75
C CYS A 59 2.56 -7.16 -13.00
N GLY A 60 3.09 -6.59 -14.09
CA GLY A 60 3.42 -7.28 -15.33
C GLY A 60 2.20 -7.66 -16.18
N ARG A 61 1.04 -7.05 -15.91
CA ARG A 61 -0.22 -7.31 -16.60
C ARG A 61 -0.67 -6.08 -17.40
N PRO A 62 -1.04 -6.25 -18.69
CA PRO A 62 -1.56 -5.15 -19.49
C PRO A 62 -2.74 -4.44 -18.82
N GLY A 63 -2.62 -3.12 -18.65
CA GLY A 63 -3.61 -2.27 -17.96
C GLY A 63 -3.47 -2.19 -16.44
N TYR A 64 -2.41 -2.76 -15.86
CA TYR A 64 -2.08 -2.74 -14.43
C TYR A 64 -0.59 -2.48 -14.20
N GLU A 65 -0.01 -1.65 -15.07
CA GLU A 65 1.38 -1.22 -15.00
C GLU A 65 1.61 -0.20 -13.87
N ASP A 66 0.53 0.39 -13.35
CA ASP A 66 0.56 1.39 -12.30
C ASP A 66 -0.59 1.19 -11.32
N VAL A 67 -0.33 0.39 -10.29
CA VAL A 67 -1.30 0.03 -9.27
C VAL A 67 -0.72 0.19 -7.88
N TRP A 68 -1.60 0.38 -6.88
CA TRP A 68 -1.19 0.36 -5.48
C TRP A 68 -1.05 -1.08 -4.98
N MET A 69 0.13 -1.36 -4.44
CA MET A 69 0.54 -2.64 -3.90
C MET A 69 0.69 -2.54 -2.40
N ASN A 70 -0.23 -3.14 -1.64
CA ASN A 70 -0.07 -3.30 -0.21
C ASN A 70 0.88 -4.46 0.09
N TYR A 71 2.12 -4.12 0.47
CA TYR A 71 3.16 -5.10 0.75
C TYR A 71 3.39 -5.31 2.26
N TRP A 72 2.81 -4.45 3.09
CA TRP A 72 2.90 -4.57 4.53
C TRP A 72 1.65 -4.06 5.24
N TRP A 73 1.23 -4.79 6.27
CA TRP A 73 0.07 -4.45 7.08
C TRP A 73 0.25 -4.82 8.55
N SER A 74 -0.59 -4.26 9.42
CA SER A 74 -0.55 -4.51 10.86
C SER A 74 -0.82 -5.99 11.20
N ASN A 75 -0.29 -6.44 12.34
CA ASN A 75 -0.49 -7.82 12.81
C ASN A 75 -1.96 -8.19 12.96
N LEU A 76 -2.82 -7.23 13.32
CA LEU A 76 -4.26 -7.45 13.43
C LEU A 76 -4.84 -7.94 12.10
N LEU A 77 -4.51 -7.25 11.00
CA LEU A 77 -4.94 -7.65 9.66
C LEU A 77 -4.34 -9.01 9.27
N ALA A 78 -3.09 -9.24 9.65
CA ALA A 78 -2.37 -10.46 9.31
C ALA A 78 -2.95 -11.72 9.96
N GLN A 79 -3.36 -11.62 11.22
CA GLN A 79 -3.79 -12.77 12.04
C GLN A 79 -5.31 -12.89 12.08
N ASP A 80 -6.01 -11.79 12.32
CA ASP A 80 -7.42 -11.83 12.72
C ASP A 80 -8.38 -11.62 11.53
N TYR A 81 -7.88 -11.06 10.42
CA TYR A 81 -8.66 -10.79 9.20
C TYR A 81 -8.23 -11.63 7.99
N GLY A 82 -7.35 -12.61 8.18
CA GLY A 82 -7.03 -13.60 7.16
C GLY A 82 -6.16 -13.08 6.00
N PHE A 83 -5.52 -11.91 6.13
CA PHE A 83 -4.59 -11.41 5.10
C PHE A 83 -3.27 -12.19 5.06
N GLY A 84 -2.97 -12.98 6.09
CA GLY A 84 -1.69 -13.67 6.26
C GLY A 84 -0.58 -12.71 6.70
N PRO A 85 0.66 -13.20 6.92
CA PRO A 85 1.77 -12.32 7.28
C PRO A 85 2.11 -11.33 6.16
N PRO A 86 2.61 -10.13 6.48
CA PRO A 86 3.13 -9.19 5.49
C PRO A 86 4.12 -9.85 4.52
N GLU A 87 3.93 -9.62 3.23
CA GLU A 87 4.74 -10.23 2.16
C GLU A 87 6.14 -9.58 2.04
N GLY A 88 6.23 -8.29 2.36
CA GLY A 88 7.43 -7.51 2.12
C GLY A 88 7.50 -6.98 0.68
N ARG A 89 8.43 -6.05 0.46
CA ARG A 89 8.50 -5.25 -0.76
C ARG A 89 8.70 -6.13 -2.01
N GLY A 90 7.99 -5.83 -3.09
CA GLY A 90 8.00 -6.61 -4.34
C GLY A 90 6.97 -7.74 -4.41
N LYS A 91 6.22 -8.01 -3.33
CA LYS A 91 5.02 -8.85 -3.35
C LYS A 91 3.92 -8.26 -2.46
N GLY A 92 2.67 -8.26 -2.90
CA GLY A 92 1.61 -7.60 -2.14
C GLY A 92 0.22 -7.74 -2.74
N TRP A 93 -0.79 -7.28 -2.01
CA TRP A 93 -2.15 -7.20 -2.51
C TRP A 93 -2.29 -6.03 -3.46
N VAL A 94 -2.85 -6.26 -4.65
CA VAL A 94 -3.26 -5.19 -5.55
C VAL A 94 -4.55 -4.60 -5.01
N ASP A 95 -4.62 -3.28 -4.85
CA ASP A 95 -5.89 -2.58 -4.71
C ASP A 95 -5.97 -1.48 -5.76
N TRP A 96 -7.03 -1.51 -6.56
CA TRP A 96 -7.34 -0.43 -7.48
C TRP A 96 -8.74 0.06 -7.15
N THR A 97 -8.77 1.12 -6.36
CA THR A 97 -9.97 1.65 -5.71
C THR A 97 -11.05 2.11 -6.69
N GLU A 98 -10.77 2.18 -7.99
CA GLU A 98 -11.70 2.73 -9.00
C GLU A 98 -12.16 1.72 -10.06
N TYR A 99 -11.56 0.52 -10.15
CA TYR A 99 -11.96 -0.45 -11.17
C TYR A 99 -12.05 -1.87 -10.61
N LYS A 100 -12.94 -2.67 -11.21
CA LYS A 100 -13.05 -4.09 -10.86
C LYS A 100 -11.76 -4.81 -11.20
N LEU A 101 -10.95 -5.09 -10.18
CA LEU A 101 -9.81 -5.98 -10.30
C LEU A 101 -10.28 -7.36 -10.84
N PRO A 102 -9.56 -7.93 -11.81
CA PRO A 102 -9.68 -9.33 -12.20
C PRO A 102 -9.65 -10.24 -10.96
N THR A 103 -10.45 -11.30 -10.99
CA THR A 103 -10.64 -12.21 -9.83
C THR A 103 -9.33 -12.79 -9.32
N ASP A 104 -8.36 -13.01 -10.21
CA ASP A 104 -7.02 -13.49 -9.87
C ASP A 104 -6.17 -12.45 -9.15
N LEU A 105 -6.29 -11.15 -9.46
CA LEU A 105 -5.59 -10.08 -8.74
C LEU A 105 -6.21 -9.79 -7.37
N LYS A 106 -7.54 -9.97 -7.26
CA LYS A 106 -8.29 -9.67 -6.04
C LYS A 106 -8.05 -10.68 -4.91
N ASN A 107 -7.80 -11.94 -5.24
CA ASN A 107 -7.85 -13.05 -4.28
C ASN A 107 -6.46 -13.59 -3.89
N SER A 108 -5.38 -13.01 -4.40
CA SER A 108 -4.03 -13.37 -3.97
C SER A 108 -3.04 -12.21 -4.07
N THR A 109 -1.94 -12.34 -3.35
CA THR A 109 -0.80 -11.43 -3.46
C THR A 109 -0.07 -11.65 -4.79
N GLN A 110 0.40 -10.56 -5.38
CA GLN A 110 1.05 -10.52 -6.68
C GLN A 110 2.50 -10.05 -6.53
N THR A 111 3.39 -10.62 -7.33
CA THR A 111 4.72 -10.06 -7.52
C THR A 111 4.61 -8.79 -8.36
N TYR A 112 5.40 -7.79 -8.03
CA TYR A 112 5.42 -6.53 -8.77
C TYR A 112 6.81 -5.89 -8.75
N VAL A 113 7.04 -5.00 -9.72
CA VAL A 113 8.22 -4.14 -9.77
C VAL A 113 7.82 -2.76 -9.25
N PRO A 114 8.47 -2.21 -8.21
CA PRO A 114 8.15 -0.87 -7.73
C PRO A 114 8.36 0.17 -8.83
N LEU A 115 7.39 1.06 -9.03
CA LEU A 115 7.44 2.09 -10.07
C LEU A 115 8.40 3.24 -9.76
N TYR A 116 9.06 3.20 -8.60
CA TYR A 116 10.01 4.22 -8.18
C TYR A 116 11.00 4.50 -9.30
N ARG A 117 10.82 5.66 -9.95
CA ARG A 117 11.89 6.26 -10.75
C ARG A 117 12.89 6.72 -9.72
N ALA A 118 14.05 6.06 -9.65
CA ALA A 118 15.22 6.70 -9.10
C ALA A 118 15.28 8.07 -9.75
N VAL A 119 14.99 9.11 -8.97
CA VAL A 119 15.23 10.49 -9.39
C VAL A 119 16.70 10.47 -9.75
N LYS A 120 16.99 10.57 -11.05
CA LYS A 120 18.38 10.60 -11.51
C LYS A 120 19.09 11.66 -10.67
N PRO A 121 20.27 11.36 -10.12
CA PRO A 121 21.05 12.34 -9.39
C PRO A 121 21.30 13.60 -10.22
#